data_AF-A0A6P7T0S5-F1
#
_entry.id   AF-A0A6P7T0S5-F1
#
_cell.length_a   1.000
_cell.length_b   1.000
_cell.length_c   1.000
_cell.angle_alpha   90.00
_cell.angle_beta   90.00
_cell.angle_gamma   90.00
#
_symmetry.space_group_name_H-M   'P 1'
#
loop_
_entity.id
_entity.type
_entity.pdbx_description
1 polymer ?
#
loop_
_entity_poly.entity_id
_entity_poly.type
_entity_poly.pdbx_seq_one_letter_code
_entity_poly.pdbx_strand_id
1 'polypeptide(L)'
;MKTPSMFLRKSLLIFLLLALCTSFVRAVEGDKDNDYFTGIKEGGDLDDEADDDIEKHIEGDVSEEEEKVEEPPVERPLYTKPKVVGFAYFAEPFHNEKDLDKKWILSQARKEGAEDSIAKYDGRWSIEEPDVNPLKGDLALILKSKAKHHAISCKLQKPYDFVGKPFIIQYEVKFQNGIECGGAYVKLLSKDNLDLLHFHDKTSYTIMFGPDKCGLDYKLHFIFRHKNPKTGEITEKHAKKPTGSIESYFTDKKTHLYQLIVNPDNTFKISVDGTVVNEGNLLEDMTPPVNPAKEIEDNKDQKPGDWDDREKIADPDAVKPDDWDEEQPEKITDEDAVKPSGWLDEEPEDIPDPDAEKPADWDDDMDGEWEAPLISNPKCADAPGCGEWKPGMIDNPKYKGKWRPPMIDNPNYQGIWKPRMIPNPDYFEDLNPYQMIPIGAVGLELWSMTDSIMFDNILITDNLATTTKWTEDTFALKQAQEKSSISGKSVVQAVIDVTNERPWLWAVFIVVVLLPIVLVIAYCCVGSSAKDETAERKKTDAPSPDDKVSDDSGKAKGDSEEVKEDSEKKKEDSDKPADEGNQEEEEEEEEEEGDNASGSEEKVEPVDGRPKKPLKGDLEVEKVKNRCC
;
A
#
# COMPACT_ATOMS: atom_id res chain seq x y z
N MET A 1 12.73 -10.28 71.86
CA MET A 1 13.97 -10.14 71.04
C MET A 1 13.58 -9.50 69.70
N LYS A 2 14.46 -8.68 69.11
CA LYS A 2 14.10 -7.79 67.99
C LYS A 2 13.78 -8.56 66.70
N THR A 3 12.75 -8.11 65.98
CA THR A 3 12.43 -8.52 64.61
C THR A 3 13.51 -8.08 63.63
N PRO A 4 13.82 -8.85 62.57
CA PRO A 4 14.73 -8.40 61.52
C PRO A 4 14.10 -7.26 60.69
N SER A 5 14.93 -6.29 60.33
CA SER A 5 14.55 -5.04 59.63
C SER A 5 13.79 -5.27 58.31
N MET A 6 12.85 -4.37 57.98
CA MET A 6 12.14 -4.36 56.70
C MET A 6 13.08 -4.32 55.48
N PHE A 7 14.28 -3.75 55.62
CA PHE A 7 15.29 -3.72 54.55
C PHE A 7 15.66 -5.14 54.06
N LEU A 8 15.77 -6.11 54.97
CA LEU A 8 16.13 -7.48 54.62
C LEU A 8 15.02 -8.16 53.81
N ARG A 9 13.74 -7.83 54.10
CA ARG A 9 12.58 -8.36 53.35
C ARG A 9 12.46 -7.71 51.97
N LYS A 10 12.69 -6.40 51.87
CA LYS A 10 12.70 -5.69 50.56
C LYS A 10 13.81 -6.22 49.65
N SER A 11 15.01 -6.38 50.16
CA SER A 11 16.14 -6.92 49.38
C SER A 11 15.88 -8.36 48.95
N LEU A 12 15.37 -9.23 49.84
CA LEU A 12 15.03 -10.62 49.51
C LEU A 12 13.94 -10.72 48.42
N LEU A 13 12.94 -9.83 48.43
CA LEU A 13 11.89 -9.81 47.41
C LEU A 13 12.42 -9.40 46.03
N ILE A 14 13.31 -8.40 45.98
CA ILE A 14 13.97 -7.94 44.75
C ILE A 14 14.88 -9.05 44.19
N PHE A 15 15.65 -9.73 45.05
CA PHE A 15 16.45 -10.88 44.62
C PHE A 15 15.60 -12.05 44.12
N LEU A 16 14.43 -12.31 44.71
CA LEU A 16 13.50 -13.34 44.21
C LEU A 16 12.89 -12.98 42.85
N LEU A 17 12.56 -11.71 42.61
CA LEU A 17 12.05 -11.23 41.32
C LEU A 17 13.14 -11.30 40.24
N LEU A 18 14.38 -10.90 40.55
CA LEU A 18 15.52 -11.07 39.64
C LEU A 18 15.83 -12.54 39.35
N ALA A 19 15.70 -13.44 40.35
CA ALA A 19 15.86 -14.88 40.16
C ALA A 19 14.74 -15.48 39.28
N LEU A 20 13.51 -14.98 39.39
CA LEU A 20 12.39 -15.39 38.54
C LEU A 20 12.58 -14.90 37.10
N CYS A 21 12.97 -13.64 36.87
CA CYS A 21 13.26 -13.13 35.53
C CYS A 21 14.41 -13.89 34.86
N THR A 22 15.52 -14.16 35.57
CA THR A 22 16.64 -14.94 35.01
C THR A 22 16.30 -16.40 34.76
N SER A 23 15.38 -16.98 35.54
CA SER A 23 14.82 -18.32 35.28
C SER A 23 13.90 -18.34 34.06
N PHE A 24 13.13 -17.26 33.84
CA PHE A 24 12.24 -17.14 32.68
C PHE A 24 13.03 -16.92 31.38
N VAL A 25 14.09 -16.11 31.40
CA VAL A 25 15.03 -15.95 30.27
C VAL A 25 15.68 -17.29 29.92
N ARG A 26 16.19 -18.04 30.92
CA ARG A 26 16.72 -19.40 30.69
C ARG A 26 15.71 -20.41 30.16
N ALA A 27 14.42 -20.24 30.47
CA ALA A 27 13.35 -21.10 29.93
C ALA A 27 12.98 -20.75 28.48
N VAL A 28 13.34 -19.55 28.00
CA VAL A 28 13.15 -19.12 26.60
C VAL A 28 14.34 -19.53 25.72
N GLU A 29 15.55 -19.64 26.29
CA GLU A 29 16.76 -20.07 25.56
C GLU A 29 17.01 -21.60 25.60
N GLY A 30 16.26 -22.33 26.43
CA GLY A 30 16.51 -23.76 26.71
C GLY A 30 15.69 -24.75 25.89
N ASP A 31 15.88 -24.81 24.56
CA ASP A 31 15.40 -25.95 23.75
C ASP A 31 16.25 -26.21 22.48
N LYS A 32 17.57 -26.42 22.66
CA LYS A 32 18.48 -27.08 21.69
C LYS A 32 19.66 -27.78 22.38
N ASP A 33 19.38 -28.91 23.04
CA ASP A 33 20.41 -29.91 23.30
C ASP A 33 20.30 -31.05 22.28
N ASN A 34 21.33 -31.23 21.45
CA ASN A 34 21.68 -32.57 20.99
C ASN A 34 23.20 -32.66 20.76
N ASP A 35 23.78 -33.75 21.25
CA ASP A 35 25.22 -34.00 21.32
C ASP A 35 25.96 -33.85 19.99
N TYR A 36 27.26 -33.49 20.04
CA TYR A 36 28.34 -34.46 19.70
C TYR A 36 29.75 -33.94 20.05
N PHE A 37 30.36 -34.61 21.04
CA PHE A 37 31.79 -34.96 21.13
C PHE A 37 32.87 -33.87 21.38
N THR A 38 33.52 -33.98 22.55
CA THR A 38 34.72 -33.23 22.95
C THR A 38 36.03 -33.91 22.51
N GLY A 39 37.10 -33.13 22.30
CA GLY A 39 38.33 -33.65 21.67
C GLY A 39 39.65 -32.88 21.89
N ILE A 40 39.94 -32.45 23.13
CA ILE A 40 41.30 -32.35 23.74
C ILE A 40 42.49 -31.83 22.87
N LYS A 41 43.05 -30.64 23.18
CA LYS A 41 44.37 -30.50 23.88
C LYS A 41 44.79 -29.04 24.20
N GLU A 42 45.71 -28.92 25.16
CA GLU A 42 46.33 -27.69 25.67
C GLU A 42 47.68 -27.35 24.99
N GLY A 43 48.14 -26.11 25.19
CA GLY A 43 49.53 -25.64 25.00
C GLY A 43 49.69 -24.65 23.82
N GLY A 44 50.37 -23.51 23.98
CA GLY A 44 51.01 -22.90 25.16
C GLY A 44 51.76 -21.61 24.78
N ASP A 45 52.22 -20.86 25.79
CA ASP A 45 53.30 -19.84 25.79
C ASP A 45 53.24 -18.69 24.74
N LEU A 46 52.99 -17.44 25.15
CA LEU A 46 53.96 -16.45 25.67
C LEU A 46 55.01 -16.01 24.62
N ASP A 47 54.99 -14.72 24.27
CA ASP A 47 56.08 -13.76 24.56
C ASP A 47 55.69 -12.34 24.09
N ASP A 48 55.75 -11.37 25.01
CA ASP A 48 55.67 -9.93 24.72
C ASP A 48 57.10 -9.36 24.62
N GLU A 49 57.42 -8.57 23.59
CA GLU A 49 58.40 -7.47 23.72
C GLU A 49 57.93 -6.23 22.95
N ALA A 50 58.16 -5.07 23.56
CA ALA A 50 57.88 -3.75 23.00
C ALA A 50 59.20 -3.09 22.58
N ASP A 51 59.10 -2.00 21.81
CA ASP A 51 59.83 -0.73 22.04
C ASP A 51 59.51 0.26 20.89
N ASP A 52 58.89 1.40 21.25
CA ASP A 52 59.38 2.80 21.09
C ASP A 52 60.45 3.08 19.98
N ASP A 53 60.51 4.22 19.27
CA ASP A 53 60.00 5.58 19.56
C ASP A 53 60.16 6.55 18.34
N ILE A 54 59.86 7.85 18.55
CA ILE A 54 60.42 9.09 17.91
C ILE A 54 59.66 9.84 16.79
N GLU A 55 59.15 11.02 17.21
CA GLU A 55 59.02 12.37 16.58
C GLU A 55 58.43 12.55 15.16
N LYS A 56 57.28 13.23 14.94
CA LYS A 56 56.86 14.64 15.17
C LYS A 56 57.50 15.74 14.29
N HIS A 57 56.60 16.45 13.56
CA HIS A 57 56.61 17.84 13.03
C HIS A 57 56.50 17.98 11.48
N ILE A 58 55.69 18.88 10.89
CA ILE A 58 54.68 19.84 11.44
C ILE A 58 53.64 20.29 10.37
N GLU A 59 52.50 20.86 10.80
CA GLU A 59 51.50 21.70 10.06
C GLU A 59 50.80 21.16 8.78
N GLY A 60 49.46 21.31 8.69
CA GLY A 60 48.77 21.41 7.39
C GLY A 60 47.30 20.98 7.30
N ASP A 61 46.40 21.95 7.47
CA ASP A 61 45.06 22.06 6.84
C ASP A 61 43.85 21.23 7.30
N VAL A 62 42.67 21.74 6.94
CA VAL A 62 41.33 21.38 7.45
C VAL A 62 40.47 20.72 6.38
N SER A 63 39.92 19.55 6.69
CA SER A 63 38.68 19.05 6.06
C SER A 63 37.94 18.11 7.01
N GLU A 64 36.68 18.44 7.29
CA GLU A 64 35.76 17.54 7.98
C GLU A 64 35.38 16.40 7.02
N GLU A 65 36.07 15.27 7.11
CA GLU A 65 35.58 14.03 6.51
C GLU A 65 34.64 13.35 7.53
N GLU A 66 33.36 13.18 7.15
CA GLU A 66 32.43 12.34 7.91
C GLU A 66 32.92 10.89 7.87
N GLU A 67 33.63 10.48 8.92
CA GLU A 67 34.16 9.13 9.05
C GLU A 67 32.99 8.14 9.18
N LYS A 68 32.59 7.58 8.04
CA LYS A 68 31.58 6.54 7.93
C LYS A 68 32.02 5.33 8.75
N VAL A 69 31.46 5.21 9.95
CA VAL A 69 31.71 4.09 10.88
C VAL A 69 31.40 2.78 10.17
N GLU A 70 32.44 2.05 9.76
CA GLU A 70 32.29 0.67 9.28
C GLU A 70 31.92 -0.23 10.45
N GLU A 71 30.72 -0.78 10.43
CA GLU A 71 30.30 -1.83 11.35
C GLU A 71 31.22 -3.05 11.20
N PRO A 72 31.56 -3.76 12.30
CA PRO A 72 32.51 -4.87 12.26
C PRO A 72 32.03 -5.98 11.31
N PRO A 73 32.92 -6.59 10.51
CA PRO A 73 32.51 -7.49 9.44
C PRO A 73 31.98 -8.80 10.00
N VAL A 74 30.66 -8.96 10.00
CA VAL A 74 30.02 -10.27 10.07
C VAL A 74 30.52 -11.10 8.88
N GLU A 75 31.17 -12.24 9.13
CA GLU A 75 31.70 -13.12 8.08
C GLU A 75 30.55 -13.70 7.23
N ARG A 76 30.21 -12.99 6.15
CA ARG A 76 29.20 -13.43 5.19
C ARG A 76 29.65 -14.71 4.49
N PRO A 77 28.78 -15.75 4.38
CA PRO A 77 29.12 -16.97 3.69
C PRO A 77 29.39 -16.70 2.19
N LEU A 78 30.31 -17.48 1.63
CA LEU A 78 30.67 -17.41 0.21
C LEU A 78 29.60 -18.06 -0.66
N TYR A 79 29.20 -17.39 -1.74
CA TYR A 79 28.33 -17.96 -2.75
C TYR A 79 28.93 -19.23 -3.35
N THR A 80 28.11 -20.28 -3.47
CA THR A 80 28.45 -21.51 -4.17
C THR A 80 27.41 -21.73 -5.26
N LYS A 81 27.86 -21.92 -6.51
CA LYS A 81 26.96 -22.13 -7.64
C LYS A 81 26.01 -23.33 -7.39
N PRO A 82 24.68 -23.12 -7.36
CA PRO A 82 23.71 -24.18 -7.12
C PRO A 82 23.71 -25.22 -8.26
N LYS A 83 23.39 -26.46 -7.92
CA LYS A 83 23.37 -27.59 -8.88
C LYS A 83 21.95 -28.11 -9.04
N VAL A 84 21.41 -27.99 -10.25
CA VAL A 84 20.09 -28.54 -10.59
C VAL A 84 20.07 -30.06 -10.34
N VAL A 85 19.22 -30.50 -9.42
CA VAL A 85 18.99 -31.92 -9.15
C VAL A 85 17.90 -32.44 -10.10
N GLY A 86 18.29 -33.23 -11.09
CA GLY A 86 17.36 -33.79 -12.08
C GLY A 86 17.37 -32.99 -13.39
N PHE A 87 16.19 -32.64 -13.90
CA PHE A 87 16.04 -31.86 -15.13
C PHE A 87 15.33 -30.53 -14.85
N ALA A 88 15.84 -29.45 -15.45
CA ALA A 88 15.18 -28.16 -15.51
C ALA A 88 15.11 -27.72 -16.98
N TYR A 89 13.98 -27.14 -17.37
CA TYR A 89 13.77 -26.58 -18.70
C TYR A 89 14.51 -25.24 -18.85
N PHE A 90 14.67 -24.53 -17.74
CA PHE A 90 15.47 -23.32 -17.57
C PHE A 90 16.03 -23.26 -16.14
N ALA A 91 17.26 -22.78 -15.98
CA ALA A 91 17.89 -22.53 -14.68
C ALA A 91 18.98 -21.47 -14.86
N GLU A 92 18.78 -20.28 -14.28
CA GLU A 92 19.74 -19.17 -14.35
C GLU A 92 19.97 -18.54 -12.97
N PRO A 93 21.12 -18.83 -12.33
CA PRO A 93 21.58 -18.22 -11.07
C PRO A 93 22.67 -17.15 -11.32
N PHE A 94 22.68 -16.53 -12.50
CA PHE A 94 23.52 -15.39 -12.95
C PHE A 94 25.02 -15.36 -12.57
N HIS A 95 25.64 -16.53 -12.36
CA HIS A 95 27.02 -16.69 -11.85
C HIS A 95 28.15 -15.94 -12.60
N ASN A 96 27.96 -15.47 -13.83
CA ASN A 96 28.96 -14.66 -14.53
C ASN A 96 28.32 -13.45 -15.23
N GLU A 97 28.98 -12.30 -15.14
CA GLU A 97 28.62 -11.08 -15.90
C GLU A 97 28.42 -11.36 -17.40
N LYS A 98 29.30 -12.20 -17.97
CA LYS A 98 29.31 -12.57 -19.39
C LYS A 98 28.18 -13.51 -19.82
N ASP A 99 27.32 -13.95 -18.90
CA ASP A 99 26.13 -14.72 -19.26
C ASP A 99 25.03 -13.81 -19.85
N LEU A 100 25.06 -12.49 -19.57
CA LEU A 100 24.20 -11.48 -20.19
C LEU A 100 24.36 -11.48 -21.72
N ASP A 101 25.56 -11.17 -22.22
CA ASP A 101 25.85 -11.06 -23.66
C ASP A 101 25.73 -12.39 -24.45
N LYS A 102 25.75 -13.53 -23.76
CA LYS A 102 25.83 -14.87 -24.39
C LYS A 102 24.50 -15.61 -24.46
N LYS A 103 23.68 -15.49 -23.43
CA LYS A 103 22.43 -16.25 -23.30
C LYS A 103 21.22 -15.35 -23.49
N TRP A 104 21.28 -14.15 -22.93
CA TRP A 104 20.18 -13.20 -22.95
C TRP A 104 20.24 -12.32 -24.20
N ILE A 105 19.07 -12.02 -24.73
CA ILE A 105 18.88 -11.22 -25.93
C ILE A 105 18.09 -9.99 -25.50
N LEU A 106 18.75 -8.84 -25.59
CA LEU A 106 18.13 -7.53 -25.43
C LEU A 106 17.25 -7.25 -26.65
N SER A 107 16.04 -6.77 -26.41
CA SER A 107 15.15 -6.37 -27.50
C SER A 107 15.65 -5.12 -28.20
N GLN A 108 15.40 -5.05 -29.51
CA GLN A 108 15.58 -3.86 -30.35
C GLN A 108 14.22 -3.32 -30.84
N ALA A 109 13.11 -3.85 -30.31
CA ALA A 109 11.76 -3.43 -30.65
C ALA A 109 11.47 -1.98 -30.21
N ARG A 110 10.36 -1.45 -30.76
CA ARG A 110 9.69 -0.27 -30.21
C ARG A 110 8.24 -0.63 -29.91
N LYS A 111 7.71 -0.10 -28.80
CA LYS A 111 6.31 -0.12 -28.45
C LYS A 111 5.53 0.80 -29.40
N GLU A 112 4.52 0.26 -30.07
CA GLU A 112 3.67 1.04 -30.97
C GLU A 112 2.68 1.90 -30.17
N GLY A 113 2.57 3.20 -30.48
CA GLY A 113 1.61 4.10 -29.85
C GLY A 113 2.10 4.81 -28.57
N ALA A 114 3.37 4.65 -28.20
CA ALA A 114 4.04 5.51 -27.22
C ALA A 114 4.88 6.60 -27.92
N GLU A 115 5.20 7.69 -27.22
CA GLU A 115 6.09 8.74 -27.74
C GLU A 115 7.47 8.19 -28.12
N ASP A 116 8.11 8.73 -29.16
CA ASP A 116 9.40 8.23 -29.69
C ASP A 116 10.58 8.24 -28.69
N SER A 117 10.42 8.97 -27.57
CA SER A 117 11.30 9.03 -26.39
C SER A 117 11.16 7.81 -25.47
N ILE A 118 9.92 7.35 -25.23
CA ILE A 118 9.54 6.29 -24.28
C ILE A 118 9.30 4.95 -25.00
N ALA A 119 8.91 4.99 -26.28
CA ALA A 119 8.58 3.82 -27.10
C ALA A 119 9.74 2.82 -27.30
N LYS A 120 10.99 3.21 -27.04
CA LYS A 120 12.14 2.34 -27.26
C LYS A 120 12.38 1.46 -26.03
N TYR A 121 12.60 0.17 -26.27
CA TYR A 121 13.09 -0.75 -25.24
C TYR A 121 14.60 -0.55 -25.00
N ASP A 122 14.98 0.64 -24.52
CA ASP A 122 16.38 1.07 -24.33
C ASP A 122 16.88 0.99 -22.87
N GLY A 123 16.08 0.38 -22.00
CA GLY A 123 16.42 0.12 -20.61
C GLY A 123 17.65 -0.79 -20.44
N ARG A 124 18.59 -0.35 -19.59
CA ARG A 124 19.86 -1.04 -19.33
C ARG A 124 19.74 -2.10 -18.25
N TRP A 125 20.41 -3.22 -18.49
CA TRP A 125 20.59 -4.33 -17.56
C TRP A 125 22.08 -4.51 -17.27
N SER A 126 22.41 -4.87 -16.03
CA SER A 126 23.74 -5.36 -15.64
C SER A 126 23.61 -6.67 -14.86
N ILE A 127 24.68 -7.47 -14.84
CA ILE A 127 24.83 -8.57 -13.89
C ILE A 127 25.95 -8.14 -12.94
N GLU A 128 25.63 -7.99 -11.66
CA GLU A 128 26.54 -7.44 -10.64
C GLU A 128 26.14 -7.90 -9.23
N GLU A 129 26.97 -7.62 -8.22
CA GLU A 129 26.60 -7.85 -6.82
C GLU A 129 25.58 -6.79 -6.35
N PRO A 130 24.49 -7.18 -5.66
CA PRO A 130 23.54 -6.24 -5.04
C PRO A 130 24.18 -5.31 -4.00
N ASP A 131 23.63 -4.09 -3.84
CA ASP A 131 24.10 -3.06 -2.90
C ASP A 131 24.18 -3.60 -1.45
N VAL A 132 23.16 -4.39 -1.07
CA VAL A 132 23.12 -5.16 0.18
C VAL A 132 23.09 -6.65 -0.16
N ASN A 133 24.26 -7.22 -0.41
CA ASN A 133 24.42 -8.63 -0.76
C ASN A 133 24.54 -9.54 0.50
N PRO A 134 23.62 -10.51 0.70
CA PRO A 134 23.70 -11.46 1.81
C PRO A 134 24.81 -12.52 1.65
N LEU A 135 25.19 -12.83 0.40
CA LEU A 135 26.16 -13.88 0.07
C LEU A 135 27.33 -13.28 -0.73
N LYS A 136 28.56 -13.45 -0.27
CA LYS A 136 29.71 -12.82 -0.95
C LYS A 136 29.99 -13.52 -2.29
N GLY A 137 30.02 -12.77 -3.40
CA GLY A 137 30.19 -13.31 -4.75
C GLY A 137 28.89 -13.78 -5.44
N ASP A 138 27.73 -13.49 -4.87
CA ASP A 138 26.42 -13.72 -5.50
C ASP A 138 26.10 -12.57 -6.47
N LEU A 139 25.94 -12.90 -7.75
CA LEU A 139 25.65 -11.94 -8.83
C LEU A 139 24.20 -12.12 -9.29
N ALA A 140 23.53 -11.02 -9.60
CA ALA A 140 22.14 -11.06 -10.05
C ALA A 140 21.89 -10.09 -11.21
N LEU A 141 20.80 -10.30 -11.94
CA LEU A 141 20.38 -9.44 -13.05
C LEU A 141 19.67 -8.19 -12.50
N ILE A 142 20.28 -7.02 -12.65
CA ILE A 142 19.79 -5.76 -12.10
C ILE A 142 19.31 -4.83 -13.22
N LEU A 143 18.10 -4.30 -13.04
CA LEU A 143 17.48 -3.25 -13.86
C LEU A 143 18.06 -1.89 -13.43
N LYS A 144 18.79 -1.21 -14.33
CA LYS A 144 19.57 -0.01 -13.97
C LYS A 144 18.96 1.34 -14.37
N SER A 145 17.89 1.37 -15.17
CA SER A 145 17.37 2.63 -15.71
C SER A 145 16.02 3.00 -15.12
N LYS A 146 15.88 4.26 -14.67
CA LYS A 146 14.60 4.82 -14.22
C LYS A 146 13.73 5.22 -15.41
N ALA A 147 12.41 5.16 -15.22
CA ALA A 147 11.36 5.63 -16.15
C ALA A 147 11.51 5.10 -17.59
N LYS A 148 11.90 3.82 -17.76
CA LYS A 148 12.17 3.22 -19.08
C LYS A 148 11.57 1.85 -19.27
N HIS A 149 11.28 1.53 -20.53
CA HIS A 149 10.90 0.19 -20.94
C HIS A 149 12.13 -0.70 -21.09
N HIS A 150 12.11 -1.83 -20.40
CA HIS A 150 13.17 -2.84 -20.40
C HIS A 150 12.62 -4.12 -21.00
N ALA A 151 13.28 -4.67 -22.04
CA ALA A 151 12.91 -5.96 -22.61
C ALA A 151 14.16 -6.82 -22.84
N ILE A 152 14.22 -7.96 -22.15
CA ILE A 152 15.30 -8.94 -22.28
C ILE A 152 14.70 -10.35 -22.23
N SER A 153 15.25 -11.29 -23.01
CA SER A 153 14.71 -12.65 -23.09
C SER A 153 15.79 -13.72 -23.28
N CYS A 154 15.49 -14.96 -22.90
CA CYS A 154 16.36 -16.11 -23.08
C CYS A 154 15.56 -17.35 -23.50
N LYS A 155 16.12 -18.20 -24.38
CA LYS A 155 15.47 -19.44 -24.80
C LYS A 155 15.55 -20.50 -23.71
N LEU A 156 14.50 -21.30 -23.56
CA LEU A 156 14.53 -22.52 -22.74
C LEU A 156 15.48 -23.55 -23.37
N GLN A 157 16.10 -24.40 -22.55
CA GLN A 157 16.94 -25.52 -23.05
C GLN A 157 16.12 -26.53 -23.84
N LYS A 158 14.85 -26.71 -23.44
CA LYS A 158 13.83 -27.49 -24.12
C LYS A 158 12.49 -26.77 -23.95
N PRO A 159 11.65 -26.66 -24.99
CA PRO A 159 10.28 -26.18 -24.82
C PRO A 159 9.51 -26.99 -23.77
N TYR A 160 8.66 -26.30 -22.99
CA TYR A 160 7.75 -26.95 -22.04
C TYR A 160 6.39 -27.14 -22.70
N ASP A 161 5.96 -28.41 -22.82
CA ASP A 161 4.63 -28.79 -23.30
C ASP A 161 3.76 -29.19 -22.10
N PHE A 162 2.57 -28.61 -21.97
CA PHE A 162 1.65 -28.83 -20.83
C PHE A 162 0.91 -30.18 -20.91
N VAL A 163 1.63 -31.28 -20.66
CA VAL A 163 1.11 -32.64 -20.80
C VAL A 163 1.44 -33.49 -19.57
N GLY A 164 0.43 -33.72 -18.72
CA GLY A 164 0.44 -34.78 -17.68
C GLY A 164 1.43 -34.61 -16.53
N LYS A 165 2.10 -33.47 -16.41
CA LYS A 165 3.06 -33.12 -15.36
C LYS A 165 2.79 -31.72 -14.81
N PRO A 166 3.11 -31.39 -13.55
CA PRO A 166 2.98 -30.02 -13.08
C PRO A 166 3.99 -29.11 -13.79
N PHE A 167 3.60 -27.85 -13.99
CA PHE A 167 4.48 -26.76 -14.39
C PHE A 167 4.88 -26.00 -13.13
N ILE A 168 6.18 -25.80 -12.92
CA ILE A 168 6.69 -25.04 -11.78
C ILE A 168 7.70 -24.00 -12.29
N ILE A 169 7.44 -22.74 -11.95
CA ILE A 169 8.40 -21.63 -12.07
C ILE A 169 8.68 -21.04 -10.69
N GLN A 170 9.94 -20.74 -10.41
CA GLN A 170 10.32 -19.90 -9.28
C GLN A 170 11.45 -18.95 -9.65
N TYR A 171 11.48 -17.79 -9.00
CA TYR A 171 12.56 -16.81 -9.11
C TYR A 171 12.56 -15.85 -7.92
N GLU A 172 13.71 -15.23 -7.68
CA GLU A 172 13.94 -14.27 -6.60
C GLU A 172 13.84 -12.84 -7.14
N VAL A 173 13.21 -11.94 -6.39
CA VAL A 173 13.16 -10.49 -6.66
C VAL A 173 13.57 -9.73 -5.41
N LYS A 174 14.36 -8.66 -5.57
CA LYS A 174 14.66 -7.69 -4.51
C LYS A 174 14.52 -6.27 -5.03
N PHE A 175 13.69 -5.47 -4.35
CA PHE A 175 13.51 -4.04 -4.64
C PHE A 175 14.47 -3.23 -3.78
N GLN A 176 15.73 -3.07 -4.22
CA GLN A 176 16.80 -2.49 -3.37
C GLN A 176 16.50 -1.06 -2.90
N ASN A 177 15.96 -0.23 -3.80
CA ASN A 177 15.55 1.14 -3.49
C ASN A 177 14.13 1.22 -2.89
N GLY A 178 13.40 0.10 -2.82
CA GLY A 178 11.94 0.07 -2.79
C GLY A 178 11.35 0.15 -4.20
N ILE A 179 10.03 0.21 -4.32
CA ILE A 179 9.34 0.40 -5.62
C ILE A 179 8.11 1.29 -5.45
N GLU A 180 7.97 2.28 -6.34
CA GLU A 180 6.86 3.24 -6.36
C GLU A 180 5.82 2.86 -7.42
N CYS A 181 6.26 2.81 -8.68
CA CYS A 181 5.50 2.23 -9.78
C CYS A 181 6.43 1.46 -10.73
N GLY A 182 6.14 0.17 -10.91
CA GLY A 182 6.85 -0.71 -11.82
C GLY A 182 6.51 -2.20 -11.61
N GLY A 183 6.79 -2.99 -12.65
CA GLY A 183 6.64 -4.44 -12.62
C GLY A 183 7.95 -5.17 -12.33
N ALA A 184 7.84 -6.36 -11.73
CA ALA A 184 8.92 -7.34 -11.65
C ALA A 184 8.42 -8.76 -11.94
N TYR A 185 7.55 -8.87 -12.94
CA TYR A 185 6.98 -10.12 -13.44
C TYR A 185 7.76 -10.75 -14.61
N VAL A 186 7.64 -12.07 -14.73
CA VAL A 186 8.20 -12.87 -15.82
C VAL A 186 7.10 -13.19 -16.85
N LYS A 187 7.38 -12.93 -18.13
CA LYS A 187 6.57 -13.40 -19.26
C LYS A 187 7.18 -14.68 -19.84
N LEU A 188 6.38 -15.74 -19.92
CA LEU A 188 6.76 -17.03 -20.50
C LEU A 188 6.26 -17.09 -21.94
N LEU A 189 7.19 -16.88 -22.88
CA LEU A 189 6.89 -16.66 -24.29
C LEU A 189 6.46 -17.96 -24.95
N SER A 190 5.37 -17.87 -25.71
CA SER A 190 4.82 -19.00 -26.45
C SER A 190 5.80 -19.46 -27.51
N LYS A 191 5.85 -20.77 -27.76
CA LYS A 191 6.73 -21.42 -28.73
C LYS A 191 6.49 -20.94 -30.18
N ASP A 192 5.26 -20.53 -30.46
CA ASP A 192 4.84 -20.06 -31.78
C ASP A 192 5.30 -18.60 -31.99
N ASN A 193 5.96 -18.33 -33.13
CA ASN A 193 6.46 -17.00 -33.53
C ASN A 193 7.47 -16.35 -32.56
N LEU A 194 8.43 -17.12 -32.04
CA LEU A 194 9.54 -16.62 -31.22
C LEU A 194 10.57 -15.80 -32.01
N ASP A 195 10.36 -14.48 -32.13
CA ASP A 195 11.42 -13.52 -32.38
C ASP A 195 11.83 -12.83 -31.06
N LEU A 196 13.07 -13.08 -30.62
CA LEU A 196 13.60 -12.54 -29.37
C LEU A 196 14.32 -11.19 -29.56
N LEU A 197 14.66 -10.82 -30.80
CA LEU A 197 15.22 -9.50 -31.11
C LEU A 197 14.12 -8.43 -31.17
N HIS A 198 12.91 -8.83 -31.55
CA HIS A 198 11.72 -7.97 -31.55
C HIS A 198 10.75 -8.36 -30.43
N PHE A 199 11.23 -8.42 -29.19
CA PHE A 199 10.40 -8.69 -28.01
C PHE A 199 9.75 -7.40 -27.48
N HIS A 200 8.42 -7.37 -27.37
CA HIS A 200 7.63 -6.21 -26.97
C HIS A 200 6.35 -6.61 -26.23
N ASP A 201 5.60 -5.63 -25.74
CA ASP A 201 4.30 -5.73 -25.05
C ASP A 201 3.32 -6.77 -25.65
N LYS A 202 3.02 -6.67 -26.95
CA LYS A 202 2.09 -7.54 -27.71
C LYS A 202 2.72 -8.88 -28.14
N THR A 203 3.98 -9.18 -27.80
CA THR A 203 4.59 -10.48 -28.15
C THR A 203 3.83 -11.61 -27.47
N SER A 204 3.52 -12.68 -28.20
CA SER A 204 2.69 -13.77 -27.67
C SER A 204 3.38 -14.56 -26.56
N TYR A 205 2.82 -14.46 -25.37
CA TYR A 205 3.16 -15.25 -24.20
C TYR A 205 2.06 -16.26 -23.87
N THR A 206 2.40 -17.26 -23.05
CA THR A 206 1.49 -18.26 -22.51
C THR A 206 1.07 -17.91 -21.09
N ILE A 207 2.05 -17.58 -20.23
CA ILE A 207 1.85 -17.23 -18.81
C ILE A 207 2.61 -15.93 -18.51
N MET A 208 2.03 -15.03 -17.75
CA MET A 208 2.71 -13.93 -17.06
C MET A 208 2.55 -14.15 -15.56
N PHE A 209 3.66 -14.12 -14.81
CA PHE A 209 3.66 -14.38 -13.37
C PHE A 209 4.62 -13.44 -12.64
N GLY A 210 4.16 -12.78 -11.58
CA GLY A 210 5.04 -12.04 -10.66
C GLY A 210 4.47 -10.77 -10.04
N PRO A 211 5.23 -10.14 -9.13
CA PRO A 211 4.85 -8.90 -8.46
C PRO A 211 4.81 -7.71 -9.43
N ASP A 212 3.85 -6.82 -9.20
CA ASP A 212 3.65 -5.55 -9.89
C ASP A 212 3.04 -4.56 -8.91
N LYS A 213 3.53 -3.32 -8.90
CA LYS A 213 3.02 -2.26 -8.02
C LYS A 213 2.91 -0.97 -8.81
N CYS A 214 1.83 -0.23 -8.64
CA CYS A 214 1.81 1.18 -9.00
C CYS A 214 1.02 1.99 -7.97
N GLY A 215 1.69 2.94 -7.31
CA GLY A 215 1.09 3.72 -6.22
C GLY A 215 0.70 2.82 -5.05
N LEU A 216 -0.60 2.78 -4.72
CA LEU A 216 -1.16 1.95 -3.66
C LEU A 216 -1.71 0.59 -4.16
N ASP A 217 -1.70 0.31 -5.47
CA ASP A 217 -2.20 -0.95 -6.02
C ASP A 217 -1.07 -1.99 -6.08
N TYR A 218 -1.04 -2.86 -5.08
CA TYR A 218 -0.14 -4.01 -5.01
C TYR A 218 -0.80 -5.21 -5.69
N LYS A 219 -0.13 -5.80 -6.69
CA LYS A 219 -0.61 -6.96 -7.45
C LYS A 219 0.45 -8.06 -7.51
N LEU A 220 -0.02 -9.29 -7.45
CA LEU A 220 0.75 -10.47 -7.81
C LEU A 220 0.05 -11.10 -9.01
N HIS A 221 0.54 -10.78 -10.21
CA HIS A 221 -0.04 -11.27 -11.45
C HIS A 221 0.14 -12.77 -11.54
N PHE A 222 -0.93 -13.48 -11.84
CA PHE A 222 -0.89 -14.76 -12.54
C PHE A 222 -1.92 -14.67 -13.66
N ILE A 223 -1.43 -14.54 -14.88
CA ILE A 223 -2.24 -14.40 -16.09
C ILE A 223 -1.84 -15.55 -17.01
N PHE A 224 -2.80 -16.24 -17.59
CA PHE A 224 -2.53 -17.16 -18.69
C PHE A 224 -3.40 -16.86 -19.90
N ARG A 225 -2.89 -17.20 -21.09
CA ARG A 225 -3.55 -16.96 -22.37
C ARG A 225 -4.27 -18.22 -22.83
N HIS A 226 -5.59 -18.22 -22.68
CA HIS A 226 -6.46 -19.32 -23.10
C HIS A 226 -6.88 -19.13 -24.56
N LYS A 227 -6.80 -20.21 -25.34
CA LYS A 227 -7.25 -20.23 -26.74
C LYS A 227 -8.64 -20.82 -26.83
N ASN A 228 -9.61 -20.02 -27.26
CA ASN A 228 -10.99 -20.44 -27.46
C ASN A 228 -11.05 -21.60 -28.48
N PRO A 229 -11.59 -22.78 -28.13
CA PRO A 229 -11.61 -23.95 -29.00
C PRO A 229 -12.57 -23.82 -30.20
N LYS A 230 -13.53 -22.89 -30.15
CA LYS A 230 -14.47 -22.59 -31.26
C LYS A 230 -13.95 -21.52 -32.20
N THR A 231 -13.58 -20.35 -31.66
CA THR A 231 -13.20 -19.18 -32.49
C THR A 231 -11.71 -19.16 -32.84
N GLY A 232 -10.87 -19.85 -32.06
CA GLY A 232 -9.41 -19.81 -32.17
C GLY A 232 -8.78 -18.54 -31.58
N GLU A 233 -9.59 -17.61 -31.08
CA GLU A 233 -9.18 -16.37 -30.43
C GLU A 233 -8.44 -16.64 -29.11
N ILE A 234 -7.45 -15.82 -28.77
CA ILE A 234 -6.66 -15.95 -27.56
C ILE A 234 -7.06 -14.84 -26.59
N THR A 235 -7.56 -15.23 -25.42
CA THR A 235 -8.03 -14.32 -24.37
C THR A 235 -7.17 -14.45 -23.12
N GLU A 236 -6.90 -13.34 -22.45
CA GLU A 236 -6.17 -13.30 -21.18
C GLU A 236 -7.12 -13.63 -20.01
N LYS A 237 -6.62 -14.45 -19.09
CA LYS A 237 -7.36 -14.94 -17.91
C LYS A 237 -6.51 -14.60 -16.69
N HIS A 238 -7.01 -13.71 -15.84
CA HIS A 238 -6.31 -13.21 -14.66
C HIS A 238 -6.78 -13.97 -13.43
N ALA A 239 -5.86 -14.48 -12.61
CA ALA A 239 -6.21 -15.03 -11.31
C ALA A 239 -6.83 -13.96 -10.40
N LYS A 240 -7.79 -14.37 -9.55
CA LYS A 240 -8.30 -13.51 -8.47
C LYS A 240 -7.17 -13.00 -7.58
N LYS A 241 -7.29 -11.78 -7.05
CA LYS A 241 -6.30 -11.19 -6.13
C LYS A 241 -6.08 -12.12 -4.90
N PRO A 242 -4.84 -12.25 -4.38
CA PRO A 242 -4.56 -13.04 -3.18
C PRO A 242 -5.31 -12.48 -1.97
N THR A 243 -5.65 -13.35 -1.00
CA THR A 243 -6.44 -12.99 0.18
C THR A 243 -5.59 -12.40 1.33
N GLY A 244 -4.26 -12.48 1.23
CA GLY A 244 -3.33 -11.97 2.24
C GLY A 244 -2.72 -10.60 1.88
N SER A 245 -2.23 -9.88 2.89
CA SER A 245 -1.47 -8.64 2.72
C SER A 245 -0.12 -8.93 2.04
N ILE A 246 0.03 -8.55 0.79
CA ILE A 246 1.28 -8.72 0.02
C ILE A 246 2.22 -7.50 0.09
N GLU A 247 1.79 -6.41 0.73
CA GLU A 247 2.44 -5.09 0.72
C GLU A 247 3.87 -5.10 1.28
N SER A 248 4.13 -5.93 2.31
CA SER A 248 5.45 -6.08 2.93
C SER A 248 6.53 -6.49 1.93
N TYR A 249 6.17 -7.35 0.96
CA TYR A 249 7.09 -7.90 -0.04
C TYR A 249 7.58 -6.87 -1.09
N PHE A 250 7.02 -5.66 -1.08
CA PHE A 250 7.40 -4.54 -1.95
C PHE A 250 8.12 -3.42 -1.21
N THR A 251 8.09 -3.42 0.13
CA THR A 251 8.46 -2.26 0.96
C THR A 251 9.63 -2.54 1.91
N ASP A 252 9.86 -3.79 2.30
CA ASP A 252 10.88 -4.15 3.29
C ASP A 252 12.33 -4.19 2.74
N LYS A 253 12.49 -4.04 1.41
CA LYS A 253 13.75 -4.04 0.65
C LYS A 253 14.55 -5.36 0.73
N LYS A 254 13.92 -6.47 1.11
CA LYS A 254 14.56 -7.80 1.19
C LYS A 254 14.42 -8.59 -0.12
N THR A 255 15.09 -9.74 -0.15
CA THR A 255 14.93 -10.71 -1.23
C THR A 255 13.70 -11.56 -0.96
N HIS A 256 12.80 -11.69 -1.94
CA HIS A 256 11.64 -12.58 -1.86
C HIS A 256 11.63 -13.60 -3.00
N LEU A 257 11.24 -14.82 -2.68
CA LEU A 257 11.10 -15.93 -3.63
C LEU A 257 9.65 -16.06 -4.07
N TYR A 258 9.39 -15.82 -5.35
CA TYR A 258 8.08 -16.00 -5.97
C TYR A 258 8.04 -17.34 -6.68
N GLN A 259 7.08 -18.20 -6.33
CA GLN A 259 6.89 -19.51 -6.94
C GLN A 259 5.43 -19.70 -7.38
N LEU A 260 5.25 -20.22 -8.59
CA LEU A 260 3.97 -20.63 -9.16
C LEU A 260 4.04 -22.11 -9.55
N ILE A 261 3.09 -22.89 -9.03
CA ILE A 261 2.85 -24.28 -9.39
C ILE A 261 1.49 -24.35 -10.08
N VAL A 262 1.45 -24.93 -11.29
CA VAL A 262 0.21 -25.23 -12.01
C VAL A 262 0.15 -26.73 -12.28
N ASN A 263 -0.89 -27.39 -11.80
CA ASN A 263 -1.04 -28.85 -11.84
C ASN A 263 -1.94 -29.30 -13.01
N PRO A 264 -1.78 -30.56 -13.50
CA PRO A 264 -2.62 -31.11 -14.57
C PRO A 264 -4.11 -31.26 -14.25
N ASP A 265 -4.51 -31.13 -12.99
CA ASP A 265 -5.90 -31.15 -12.51
C ASP A 265 -6.58 -29.77 -12.56
N ASN A 266 -5.95 -28.80 -13.24
CA ASN A 266 -6.32 -27.40 -13.30
C ASN A 266 -6.22 -26.64 -11.97
N THR A 267 -5.60 -27.19 -10.92
CA THR A 267 -5.28 -26.41 -9.71
C THR A 267 -4.00 -25.60 -9.89
N PHE A 268 -3.96 -24.43 -9.26
CA PHE A 268 -2.73 -23.63 -9.16
C PHE A 268 -2.47 -23.22 -7.71
N LYS A 269 -1.19 -23.02 -7.38
CA LYS A 269 -0.73 -22.49 -6.10
C LYS A 269 0.38 -21.48 -6.34
N ILE A 270 0.26 -20.35 -5.67
CA ILE A 270 1.26 -19.28 -5.67
C ILE A 270 1.76 -19.14 -4.24
N SER A 271 3.09 -19.25 -4.09
CA SER A 271 3.77 -19.06 -2.82
C SER A 271 4.81 -17.96 -2.90
N VAL A 272 4.91 -17.18 -1.83
CA VAL A 272 5.96 -16.18 -1.61
C VAL A 272 6.72 -16.62 -0.36
N ASP A 273 8.04 -16.71 -0.46
CA ASP A 273 8.94 -17.13 0.63
C ASP A 273 8.59 -18.50 1.24
N GLY A 274 7.98 -19.38 0.44
CA GLY A 274 7.48 -20.70 0.85
C GLY A 274 6.09 -20.68 1.52
N THR A 275 5.50 -19.51 1.78
CA THR A 275 4.13 -19.35 2.29
C THR A 275 3.15 -19.26 1.13
N VAL A 276 2.08 -20.06 1.14
CA VAL A 276 1.03 -19.99 0.09
C VAL A 276 0.21 -18.72 0.28
N VAL A 277 0.21 -17.83 -0.72
CA VAL A 277 -0.52 -16.55 -0.71
C VAL A 277 -1.79 -16.59 -1.56
N ASN A 278 -1.86 -17.51 -2.52
CA ASN A 278 -3.01 -17.73 -3.38
C ASN A 278 -3.08 -19.20 -3.82
N GLU A 279 -4.28 -19.79 -3.81
CA GLU A 279 -4.54 -21.11 -4.39
C GLU A 279 -5.96 -21.14 -4.96
N GLY A 280 -6.16 -21.92 -6.02
CA GLY A 280 -7.45 -21.99 -6.70
C GLY A 280 -7.46 -22.91 -7.91
N ASN A 281 -8.52 -22.84 -8.71
CA ASN A 281 -8.68 -23.59 -9.95
C ASN A 281 -8.73 -22.67 -11.18
N LEU A 282 -8.08 -23.06 -12.28
CA LEU A 282 -8.07 -22.33 -13.56
C LEU A 282 -9.49 -22.12 -14.13
N LEU A 283 -10.48 -22.93 -13.76
CA LEU A 283 -11.86 -22.81 -14.23
C LEU A 283 -12.71 -21.82 -13.41
N GLU A 284 -12.49 -21.73 -12.11
CA GLU A 284 -13.37 -21.04 -11.16
C GLU A 284 -12.76 -19.75 -10.58
N ASP A 285 -11.42 -19.67 -10.52
CA ASP A 285 -10.67 -18.57 -9.89
C ASP A 285 -10.00 -17.63 -10.87
N MET A 286 -10.55 -17.56 -12.08
CA MET A 286 -10.09 -16.74 -13.19
C MET A 286 -11.14 -15.72 -13.63
N THR A 287 -10.68 -14.50 -13.88
CA THR A 287 -11.47 -13.38 -14.37
C THR A 287 -10.83 -12.85 -15.66
N PRO A 288 -11.55 -12.81 -16.81
CA PRO A 288 -12.84 -13.46 -17.06
C PRO A 288 -12.74 -14.99 -16.90
N PRO A 289 -13.85 -15.70 -16.65
CA PRO A 289 -13.83 -17.17 -16.56
C PRO A 289 -13.35 -17.80 -17.87
N VAL A 290 -12.73 -18.99 -17.78
CA VAL A 290 -12.32 -19.76 -18.98
C VAL A 290 -13.53 -20.11 -19.82
N ASN A 291 -14.51 -20.76 -19.20
CA ASN A 291 -15.76 -21.11 -19.84
C ASN A 291 -16.71 -19.92 -19.75
N PRO A 292 -17.16 -19.34 -20.88
CA PRO A 292 -18.13 -18.24 -20.85
C PRO A 292 -19.46 -18.70 -20.27
N ALA A 293 -20.27 -17.76 -19.78
CA ALA A 293 -21.59 -18.07 -19.25
C ALA A 293 -22.48 -18.76 -20.32
N LYS A 294 -23.28 -19.74 -19.89
CA LYS A 294 -24.24 -20.47 -20.75
C LYS A 294 -25.33 -19.57 -21.31
N GLU A 295 -25.67 -18.54 -20.56
CA GLU A 295 -26.68 -17.54 -20.89
C GLU A 295 -26.06 -16.15 -20.70
N ILE A 296 -26.47 -15.20 -21.54
CA ILE A 296 -26.07 -13.79 -21.50
C ILE A 296 -27.33 -12.92 -21.53
N GLU A 297 -27.23 -11.70 -21.02
CA GLU A 297 -28.31 -10.71 -21.13
C GLU A 297 -28.52 -10.33 -22.61
N ASP A 298 -29.79 -10.25 -23.04
CA ASP A 298 -30.12 -9.85 -24.41
C ASP A 298 -30.02 -8.32 -24.54
N ASN A 299 -28.93 -7.86 -25.16
CA ASN A 299 -28.68 -6.45 -25.49
C ASN A 299 -29.77 -5.79 -26.37
N LYS A 300 -30.75 -6.54 -26.89
CA LYS A 300 -31.92 -6.03 -27.64
C LYS A 300 -33.20 -5.95 -26.80
N ASP A 301 -33.19 -6.48 -25.59
CA ASP A 301 -34.28 -6.32 -24.64
C ASP A 301 -34.18 -4.96 -23.96
N GLN A 302 -35.32 -4.30 -23.75
CA GLN A 302 -35.37 -2.95 -23.18
C GLN A 302 -36.43 -2.89 -22.10
N LYS A 303 -36.17 -2.08 -21.06
CA LYS A 303 -37.12 -1.86 -19.97
C LYS A 303 -38.48 -1.39 -20.55
N PRO A 304 -39.58 -2.13 -20.32
CA PRO A 304 -40.91 -1.67 -20.72
C PRO A 304 -41.25 -0.34 -20.04
N GLY A 305 -41.93 0.57 -20.75
CA GLY A 305 -42.29 1.89 -20.22
C GLY A 305 -43.31 1.85 -19.08
N ASP A 306 -43.99 0.71 -18.91
CA ASP A 306 -44.92 0.38 -17.84
C ASP A 306 -44.27 -0.39 -16.67
N TRP A 307 -42.95 -0.61 -16.71
CA TRP A 307 -42.21 -1.26 -15.63
C TRP A 307 -41.78 -0.27 -14.55
N ASP A 308 -42.37 -0.39 -13.37
CA ASP A 308 -41.99 0.40 -12.20
C ASP A 308 -41.01 -0.36 -11.30
N ASP A 309 -39.78 0.14 -11.25
CA ASP A 309 -38.66 -0.34 -10.43
C ASP A 309 -38.43 0.52 -9.18
N ARG A 310 -39.29 1.51 -8.92
CA ARG A 310 -39.25 2.29 -7.67
C ARG A 310 -39.93 1.48 -6.58
N GLU A 311 -39.14 0.96 -5.64
CA GLU A 311 -39.64 0.24 -4.47
C GLU A 311 -40.59 1.11 -3.63
N LYS A 312 -40.29 2.41 -3.53
CA LYS A 312 -41.09 3.40 -2.79
C LYS A 312 -41.43 4.60 -3.65
N ILE A 313 -42.64 5.11 -3.46
CA ILE A 313 -43.14 6.33 -4.09
C ILE A 313 -43.61 7.31 -3.01
N ALA A 314 -43.61 8.60 -3.34
CA ALA A 314 -44.33 9.59 -2.56
C ALA A 314 -45.81 9.19 -2.42
N ASP A 315 -46.35 9.26 -1.22
CA ASP A 315 -47.77 9.05 -0.96
C ASP A 315 -48.62 10.05 -1.76
N PRO A 316 -49.43 9.60 -2.73
CA PRO A 316 -50.24 10.48 -3.57
C PRO A 316 -51.45 11.07 -2.82
N ASP A 317 -51.86 10.46 -1.70
CA ASP A 317 -52.97 10.91 -0.87
C ASP A 317 -52.51 11.86 0.26
N ALA A 318 -51.20 11.97 0.49
CA ALA A 318 -50.64 12.93 1.42
C ALA A 318 -50.74 14.36 0.88
N VAL A 319 -51.34 15.24 1.67
CA VAL A 319 -51.46 16.67 1.37
C VAL A 319 -50.61 17.46 2.36
N LYS A 320 -49.95 18.51 1.86
CA LYS A 320 -49.21 19.47 2.68
C LYS A 320 -50.13 20.05 3.78
N PRO A 321 -49.75 19.97 5.07
CA PRO A 321 -50.51 20.58 6.16
C PRO A 321 -50.59 22.11 6.06
N ASP A 322 -51.74 22.70 6.42
CA ASP A 322 -51.95 24.16 6.43
C ASP A 322 -51.02 24.91 7.40
N ASP A 323 -50.47 24.22 8.41
CA ASP A 323 -49.52 24.79 9.38
C ASP A 323 -48.05 24.69 8.91
N TRP A 324 -47.80 24.25 7.69
CA TRP A 324 -46.47 24.12 7.09
C TRP A 324 -46.19 25.29 6.13
N ASP A 325 -45.67 26.39 6.67
CA ASP A 325 -45.26 27.53 5.86
C ASP A 325 -43.86 27.31 5.27
N GLU A 326 -43.74 27.40 3.95
CA GLU A 326 -42.47 27.24 3.20
C GLU A 326 -41.80 28.57 2.85
N GLU A 327 -42.50 29.69 3.05
CA GLU A 327 -41.96 31.04 2.81
C GLU A 327 -41.24 31.60 4.04
N GLN A 328 -41.33 30.90 5.18
CA GLN A 328 -40.54 31.22 6.37
C GLN A 328 -39.05 31.05 6.08
N PRO A 329 -38.19 32.05 6.37
CA PRO A 329 -36.75 31.88 6.29
C PRO A 329 -36.27 30.97 7.43
N GLU A 330 -35.22 30.22 7.18
CA GLU A 330 -34.55 29.36 8.17
C GLU A 330 -34.03 30.15 9.36
N LYS A 331 -33.51 31.35 9.09
CA LYS A 331 -33.04 32.29 10.11
C LYS A 331 -33.82 33.59 10.06
N ILE A 332 -34.15 34.09 11.25
CA ILE A 332 -34.74 35.42 11.45
C ILE A 332 -33.76 36.27 12.25
N THR A 333 -33.88 37.58 12.08
CA THR A 333 -33.15 38.54 12.91
C THR A 333 -33.54 38.39 14.37
N ASP A 334 -32.55 38.36 15.25
CA ASP A 334 -32.75 38.37 16.70
C ASP A 334 -33.19 39.78 17.15
N GLU A 335 -34.48 39.93 17.44
CA GLU A 335 -35.06 41.18 17.96
C GLU A 335 -34.66 41.45 19.43
N ASP A 336 -34.21 40.43 20.16
CA ASP A 336 -33.72 40.55 21.56
C ASP A 336 -32.20 40.84 21.61
N ALA A 337 -31.49 40.78 20.48
CA ALA A 337 -30.07 41.12 20.41
C ALA A 337 -29.83 42.61 20.70
N VAL A 338 -29.16 42.89 21.82
CA VAL A 338 -28.76 44.25 22.20
C VAL A 338 -27.34 44.52 21.73
N LYS A 339 -27.16 45.59 20.94
CA LYS A 339 -25.86 46.08 20.49
C LYS A 339 -24.89 46.31 21.67
N PRO A 340 -23.67 45.74 21.64
CA PRO A 340 -22.67 45.92 22.70
C PRO A 340 -22.28 47.39 22.93
N SER A 341 -22.11 47.77 24.20
CA SER A 341 -21.61 49.10 24.56
C SER A 341 -20.13 49.23 24.20
N GLY A 342 -19.80 50.09 23.24
CA GLY A 342 -18.43 50.32 22.75
C GLY A 342 -18.18 49.93 21.30
N TRP A 343 -19.20 49.44 20.59
CA TRP A 343 -19.13 49.17 19.14
C TRP A 343 -18.79 50.45 18.34
N LEU A 344 -17.89 50.35 17.35
CA LEU A 344 -17.40 51.48 16.55
C LEU A 344 -18.07 51.52 15.17
N ASP A 345 -19.22 52.21 15.06
CA ASP A 345 -19.99 52.29 13.80
C ASP A 345 -19.29 53.04 12.66
N GLU A 346 -18.44 54.02 13.00
CA GLU A 346 -17.81 54.93 12.03
C GLU A 346 -16.48 54.39 11.47
N GLU A 347 -15.94 53.33 12.06
CA GLU A 347 -14.71 52.67 11.62
C GLU A 347 -15.10 51.37 10.89
N PRO A 348 -14.63 51.12 9.65
CA PRO A 348 -14.91 49.88 8.96
C PRO A 348 -14.22 48.70 9.64
N GLU A 349 -14.81 47.51 9.51
CA GLU A 349 -14.28 46.25 10.05
C GLU A 349 -12.92 45.90 9.42
N ASP A 350 -12.81 46.03 8.10
CA ASP A 350 -11.56 45.90 7.35
C ASP A 350 -11.15 47.20 6.66
N ILE A 351 -9.84 47.41 6.53
CA ILE A 351 -9.21 48.51 5.81
C ILE A 351 -8.25 47.94 4.76
N PRO A 352 -8.01 48.61 3.62
CA PRO A 352 -6.95 48.22 2.69
C PRO A 352 -5.59 48.25 3.40
N ASP A 353 -4.79 47.21 3.20
CA ASP A 353 -3.46 47.08 3.80
C ASP A 353 -2.54 48.24 3.37
N PRO A 354 -2.06 49.08 4.32
CA PRO A 354 -1.20 50.22 4.00
C PRO A 354 0.22 49.81 3.57
N ASP A 355 0.64 48.58 3.86
CA ASP A 355 1.96 48.04 3.51
C ASP A 355 1.93 47.16 2.23
N ALA A 356 0.75 46.94 1.64
CA ALA A 356 0.63 46.24 0.37
C ALA A 356 1.00 47.15 -0.82
N GLU A 357 1.99 46.71 -1.61
CA GLU A 357 2.36 47.34 -2.87
C GLU A 357 1.79 46.55 -4.06
N LYS A 358 1.36 47.26 -5.11
CA LYS A 358 0.91 46.65 -6.37
C LYS A 358 2.03 45.79 -6.99
N PRO A 359 1.80 44.51 -7.33
CA PRO A 359 2.78 43.66 -8.01
C PRO A 359 3.27 44.29 -9.32
N ALA A 360 4.57 44.17 -9.60
CA ALA A 360 5.21 44.79 -10.77
C ALA A 360 4.84 44.13 -12.11
N ASP A 361 4.20 42.97 -12.05
CA ASP A 361 3.69 42.15 -13.14
C ASP A 361 2.18 42.30 -13.37
N TRP A 362 1.45 43.06 -12.53
CA TRP A 362 0.01 43.29 -12.65
C TRP A 362 -0.34 44.36 -13.70
N ASP A 363 -1.11 43.99 -14.72
CA ASP A 363 -1.55 44.87 -15.81
C ASP A 363 -3.03 45.25 -15.63
N ASP A 364 -3.33 46.53 -15.40
CA ASP A 364 -4.72 46.96 -15.15
C ASP A 364 -5.67 46.78 -16.36
N ASP A 365 -5.13 46.59 -17.57
CA ASP A 365 -5.92 46.36 -18.81
C ASP A 365 -6.32 44.88 -18.98
N MET A 366 -5.56 43.95 -18.36
CA MET A 366 -5.76 42.50 -18.47
C MET A 366 -6.28 41.88 -17.16
N ASP A 367 -5.75 42.32 -16.01
CA ASP A 367 -6.05 41.82 -14.66
C ASP A 367 -7.09 42.69 -13.91
N GLY A 368 -7.38 43.90 -14.43
CA GLY A 368 -8.30 44.89 -13.83
C GLY A 368 -7.62 45.86 -12.84
N GLU A 369 -8.33 46.87 -12.37
CA GLU A 369 -7.78 47.84 -11.40
C GLU A 369 -7.34 47.14 -10.12
N TRP A 370 -6.04 47.22 -9.79
CA TRP A 370 -5.51 46.59 -8.57
C TRP A 370 -6.09 47.20 -7.29
N GLU A 371 -6.79 46.39 -6.49
CA GLU A 371 -7.22 46.72 -5.13
C GLU A 371 -6.30 46.05 -4.10
N ALA A 372 -5.88 46.82 -3.08
CA ALA A 372 -5.05 46.28 -2.00
C ALA A 372 -5.85 45.30 -1.12
N PRO A 373 -5.24 44.21 -0.64
CA PRO A 373 -5.91 43.24 0.23
C PRO A 373 -6.46 43.93 1.48
N LEU A 374 -7.67 43.54 1.88
CA LEU A 374 -8.31 44.06 3.07
C LEU A 374 -7.77 43.33 4.32
N ILE A 375 -7.34 44.10 5.32
CA ILE A 375 -6.92 43.63 6.64
C ILE A 375 -7.87 44.16 7.71
N SER A 376 -8.15 43.35 8.73
CA SER A 376 -9.01 43.77 9.82
C SER A 376 -8.41 44.96 10.57
N ASN A 377 -9.21 46.01 10.72
CA ASN A 377 -8.78 47.33 11.19
C ASN A 377 -8.21 47.22 12.62
N PRO A 378 -6.94 47.64 12.87
CA PRO A 378 -6.29 47.48 14.18
C PRO A 378 -7.05 48.14 15.34
N LYS A 379 -7.85 49.19 15.08
CA LYS A 379 -8.69 49.83 16.11
C LYS A 379 -9.83 48.93 16.60
N CYS A 380 -10.22 47.96 15.79
CA CYS A 380 -11.34 47.05 16.06
C CYS A 380 -10.93 45.89 16.97
N ALA A 381 -9.64 45.57 17.05
CA ALA A 381 -9.10 44.58 17.99
C ALA A 381 -9.26 45.00 19.46
N ASP A 382 -9.24 46.31 19.75
CA ASP A 382 -9.46 46.88 21.09
C ASP A 382 -10.96 47.14 21.41
N ALA A 383 -11.86 46.89 20.46
CA ALA A 383 -13.30 47.17 20.56
C ALA A 383 -14.16 45.89 20.52
N PRO A 384 -15.43 45.92 20.98
CA PRO A 384 -16.36 44.79 20.83
C PRO A 384 -16.75 44.46 19.37
N GLY A 385 -16.42 45.32 18.42
CA GLY A 385 -16.72 45.21 17.00
C GLY A 385 -16.78 46.57 16.29
N CYS A 386 -16.78 46.54 14.96
CA CYS A 386 -16.70 47.69 14.06
C CYS A 386 -17.70 47.60 12.91
N GLY A 387 -17.84 48.68 12.14
CA GLY A 387 -18.76 48.77 11.02
C GLY A 387 -20.22 48.86 11.43
N GLU A 388 -21.13 48.75 10.47
CA GLU A 388 -22.58 48.81 10.71
C GLU A 388 -23.05 47.58 11.51
N TRP A 389 -23.31 47.76 12.82
CA TRP A 389 -23.80 46.67 13.66
C TRP A 389 -25.11 46.09 13.13
N LYS A 390 -25.11 44.79 12.86
CA LYS A 390 -26.31 44.03 12.50
C LYS A 390 -26.64 43.04 13.62
N PRO A 391 -27.91 42.99 14.08
CA PRO A 391 -28.36 41.95 15.00
C PRO A 391 -28.09 40.54 14.44
N GLY A 392 -27.78 39.61 15.33
CA GLY A 392 -27.50 38.22 14.97
C GLY A 392 -28.70 37.55 14.31
N MET A 393 -28.42 36.52 13.51
CA MET A 393 -29.45 35.68 12.90
C MET A 393 -29.66 34.44 13.77
N ILE A 394 -30.87 34.27 14.31
CA ILE A 394 -31.29 33.11 15.10
C ILE A 394 -32.19 32.19 14.27
N ASP A 395 -32.15 30.89 14.58
CA ASP A 395 -32.97 29.90 13.88
C ASP A 395 -34.46 30.14 14.15
N ASN A 396 -35.26 30.20 13.08
CA ASN A 396 -36.67 30.52 13.14
C ASN A 396 -37.47 29.32 13.69
N PRO A 397 -38.11 29.40 14.87
CA PRO A 397 -38.85 28.27 15.44
C PRO A 397 -40.07 27.81 14.63
N LYS A 398 -40.46 28.57 13.60
CA LYS A 398 -41.55 28.25 12.67
C LYS A 398 -41.06 27.65 11.35
N TYR A 399 -39.76 27.68 11.08
CA TYR A 399 -39.20 27.07 9.88
C TYR A 399 -39.32 25.55 9.94
N LYS A 400 -39.92 24.97 8.90
CA LYS A 400 -40.06 23.51 8.74
C LYS A 400 -39.38 22.99 7.47
N GLY A 401 -38.77 23.88 6.66
CA GLY A 401 -38.23 23.54 5.35
C GLY A 401 -39.31 23.26 4.29
N LYS A 402 -38.92 22.72 3.13
CA LYS A 402 -39.86 22.35 2.06
C LYS A 402 -40.62 21.07 2.43
N TRP A 403 -41.94 21.08 2.34
CA TRP A 403 -42.73 19.90 2.67
C TRP A 403 -42.47 18.77 1.66
N ARG A 404 -42.29 17.55 2.16
CA ARG A 404 -42.18 16.34 1.33
C ARG A 404 -43.20 15.32 1.81
N PRO A 405 -44.00 14.69 0.91
CA PRO A 405 -44.89 13.62 1.29
C PRO A 405 -44.11 12.42 1.85
N PRO A 406 -44.70 11.63 2.77
CA PRO A 406 -44.09 10.38 3.24
C PRO A 406 -43.92 9.40 2.07
N MET A 407 -42.89 8.56 2.14
CA MET A 407 -42.64 7.52 1.15
C MET A 407 -43.37 6.24 1.54
N ILE A 408 -44.26 5.75 0.67
CA ILE A 408 -44.99 4.48 0.81
C ILE A 408 -44.42 3.43 -0.15
N ASP A 409 -44.58 2.16 0.21
CA ASP A 409 -44.20 1.05 -0.67
C ASP A 409 -45.09 1.05 -1.91
N ASN A 410 -44.48 0.96 -3.09
CA ASN A 410 -45.17 1.14 -4.36
C ASN A 410 -45.99 -0.11 -4.74
N PRO A 411 -47.34 -0.02 -4.85
CA PRO A 411 -48.17 -1.17 -5.20
C PRO A 411 -47.90 -1.76 -6.60
N ASN A 412 -47.25 -0.98 -7.48
CA ASN A 412 -46.91 -1.38 -8.85
C ASN A 412 -45.44 -1.83 -9.01
N TYR A 413 -44.68 -1.94 -7.92
CA TYR A 413 -43.27 -2.37 -7.96
C TYR A 413 -43.15 -3.79 -8.52
N GLN A 414 -42.51 -3.90 -9.69
CA GLN A 414 -42.30 -5.17 -10.39
C GLN A 414 -40.91 -5.78 -10.12
N GLY A 415 -40.10 -5.13 -9.28
CA GLY A 415 -38.69 -5.45 -9.07
C GLY A 415 -37.76 -4.56 -9.90
N ILE A 416 -36.46 -4.58 -9.61
CA ILE A 416 -35.46 -3.96 -10.47
C ILE A 416 -35.46 -4.70 -11.81
N TRP A 417 -35.74 -3.98 -12.91
CA TRP A 417 -35.75 -4.57 -14.24
C TRP A 417 -34.37 -5.12 -14.62
N LYS A 418 -34.35 -6.28 -15.28
CA LYS A 418 -33.15 -6.86 -15.90
C LYS A 418 -33.49 -7.38 -17.28
N PRO A 419 -32.57 -7.31 -18.27
CA PRO A 419 -32.78 -7.91 -19.58
C PRO A 419 -33.04 -9.42 -19.46
N ARG A 420 -33.83 -9.98 -20.37
CA ARG A 420 -33.98 -11.44 -20.46
C ARG A 420 -32.64 -12.13 -20.74
N MET A 421 -32.42 -13.25 -20.08
CA MET A 421 -31.30 -14.15 -20.35
C MET A 421 -31.57 -14.95 -21.63
N ILE A 422 -30.62 -14.95 -22.57
CA ILE A 422 -30.66 -15.74 -23.80
C ILE A 422 -29.46 -16.71 -23.85
N PRO A 423 -29.60 -17.89 -24.48
CA PRO A 423 -28.49 -18.82 -24.66
C PRO A 423 -27.34 -18.16 -25.42
N ASN A 424 -26.13 -18.24 -24.86
CA ASN A 424 -24.95 -17.62 -25.42
C ASN A 424 -24.48 -18.36 -26.70
N PRO A 425 -24.45 -17.73 -27.89
CA PRO A 425 -24.03 -18.38 -29.13
C PRO A 425 -22.55 -18.81 -29.10
N ASP A 426 -21.71 -18.05 -28.40
CA ASP A 426 -20.27 -18.27 -28.26
C ASP A 426 -19.92 -19.21 -27.11
N TYR A 427 -20.92 -19.77 -26.42
CA TYR A 427 -20.72 -20.71 -25.31
C TYR A 427 -19.87 -21.91 -25.74
N PHE A 428 -18.78 -22.17 -25.02
CA PHE A 428 -17.99 -23.39 -25.12
C PHE A 428 -17.70 -23.96 -23.74
N GLU A 429 -17.33 -25.23 -23.70
CA GLU A 429 -16.94 -25.95 -22.48
C GLU A 429 -15.58 -26.57 -22.72
N ASP A 430 -14.56 -26.02 -22.05
CA ASP A 430 -13.24 -26.62 -21.90
C ASP A 430 -13.11 -27.15 -20.46
N LEU A 431 -12.68 -28.41 -20.34
CA LEU A 431 -12.50 -29.10 -19.05
C LEU A 431 -11.02 -29.20 -18.67
N ASN A 432 -10.09 -28.87 -19.57
CA ASN A 432 -8.66 -29.02 -19.38
C ASN A 432 -7.87 -27.75 -19.76
N PRO A 433 -8.18 -26.56 -19.21
CA PRO A 433 -7.42 -25.33 -19.47
C PRO A 433 -5.93 -25.42 -19.14
N TYR A 434 -5.51 -26.42 -18.35
CA TYR A 434 -4.09 -26.76 -18.17
C TYR A 434 -3.35 -27.01 -19.50
N GLN A 435 -4.02 -27.49 -20.56
CA GLN A 435 -3.41 -27.76 -21.88
C GLN A 435 -3.14 -26.47 -22.68
N MET A 436 -2.31 -25.59 -22.11
CA MET A 436 -1.93 -24.29 -22.66
C MET A 436 -0.95 -24.42 -23.83
N ILE A 437 -0.74 -23.31 -24.55
CA ILE A 437 0.24 -23.20 -25.64
C ILE A 437 1.66 -23.46 -25.07
N PRO A 438 2.49 -24.34 -25.68
CA PRO A 438 3.83 -24.63 -25.17
C PRO A 438 4.72 -23.38 -25.01
N ILE A 439 5.56 -23.36 -23.97
CA ILE A 439 6.52 -22.28 -23.70
C ILE A 439 7.85 -22.59 -24.40
N GLY A 440 8.48 -21.60 -25.04
CA GLY A 440 9.79 -21.76 -25.67
C GLY A 440 10.87 -20.75 -25.24
N ALA A 441 10.51 -19.62 -24.63
CA ALA A 441 11.46 -18.67 -24.06
C ALA A 441 10.92 -18.04 -22.76
N VAL A 442 11.82 -17.49 -21.95
CA VAL A 442 11.51 -16.64 -20.79
C VAL A 442 11.87 -15.20 -21.15
N GLY A 443 11.06 -14.24 -20.75
CA GLY A 443 11.26 -12.82 -21.02
C GLY A 443 10.87 -11.94 -19.84
N LEU A 444 11.62 -10.88 -19.63
CA LEU A 444 11.29 -9.78 -18.73
C LEU A 444 10.98 -8.59 -19.65
N GLU A 445 9.71 -8.20 -19.75
CA GLU A 445 9.27 -6.97 -20.41
C GLU A 445 8.57 -6.12 -19.36
N LEU A 446 9.24 -5.06 -18.94
CA LEU A 446 8.93 -4.30 -17.74
C LEU A 446 9.01 -2.80 -18.01
N TRP A 447 8.08 -2.06 -17.42
CA TRP A 447 8.22 -0.63 -17.20
C TRP A 447 8.40 -0.41 -15.70
N SER A 448 9.32 0.48 -15.34
CA SER A 448 9.55 0.88 -13.95
C SER A 448 10.02 2.32 -13.87
N MET A 449 9.47 3.05 -12.90
CA MET A 449 9.96 4.37 -12.47
C MET A 449 11.20 4.22 -11.59
N THR A 450 11.28 3.14 -10.79
CA THR A 450 12.39 2.86 -9.87
C THR A 450 13.43 1.95 -10.52
N ASP A 451 14.71 2.17 -10.19
CA ASP A 451 15.86 1.37 -10.59
C ASP A 451 16.28 0.37 -9.50
N SER A 452 17.37 -0.36 -9.77
CA SER A 452 17.96 -1.35 -8.87
C SER A 452 17.02 -2.50 -8.47
N ILE A 453 16.07 -2.85 -9.34
CA ILE A 453 15.28 -4.09 -9.21
C ILE A 453 16.18 -5.26 -9.62
N MET A 454 16.41 -6.17 -8.67
CA MET A 454 17.24 -7.37 -8.83
C MET A 454 16.35 -8.58 -9.14
N PHE A 455 16.79 -9.41 -10.09
CA PHE A 455 16.23 -10.72 -10.42
C PHE A 455 17.31 -11.80 -10.29
N ASP A 456 17.00 -12.91 -9.63
CA ASP A 456 17.92 -14.04 -9.52
C ASP A 456 17.21 -15.41 -9.50
N ASN A 457 17.98 -16.49 -9.66
CA ASN A 457 17.59 -17.88 -9.42
C ASN A 457 16.35 -18.34 -10.17
N ILE A 458 16.18 -17.85 -11.41
CA ILE A 458 15.07 -18.18 -12.29
C ILE A 458 15.16 -19.67 -12.68
N LEU A 459 14.22 -20.48 -12.19
CA LEU A 459 14.15 -21.92 -12.40
C LEU A 459 12.78 -22.32 -12.97
N ILE A 460 12.78 -23.15 -14.02
CA ILE A 460 11.58 -23.76 -14.60
C ILE A 460 11.76 -25.29 -14.62
N THR A 461 10.89 -26.03 -13.94
CA THR A 461 10.96 -27.49 -13.81
C THR A 461 9.57 -28.13 -13.73
N ASP A 462 9.53 -29.46 -13.77
CA ASP A 462 8.35 -30.30 -13.62
C ASP A 462 8.33 -31.09 -12.29
N ASN A 463 9.26 -30.80 -11.37
CA ASN A 463 9.45 -31.56 -10.14
C ASN A 463 9.68 -30.67 -8.91
N LEU A 464 8.78 -30.79 -7.93
CA LEU A 464 8.85 -30.07 -6.65
C LEU A 464 10.12 -30.39 -5.85
N ALA A 465 10.64 -31.63 -5.93
CA ALA A 465 11.88 -31.99 -5.23
C ALA A 465 13.13 -31.28 -5.80
N THR A 466 13.06 -30.83 -7.07
CA THR A 466 14.10 -30.02 -7.70
C THR A 466 14.01 -28.57 -7.25
N THR A 467 12.80 -28.00 -7.13
CA THR A 467 12.63 -26.63 -6.63
C THR A 467 12.99 -26.50 -5.16
N THR A 468 12.56 -27.41 -4.29
CA THR A 468 12.88 -27.36 -2.85
C THR A 468 14.38 -27.35 -2.61
N LYS A 469 15.14 -28.23 -3.26
CA LYS A 469 16.62 -28.26 -3.12
C LYS A 469 17.30 -27.01 -3.66
N TRP A 470 16.80 -26.46 -4.78
CA TRP A 470 17.30 -25.20 -5.31
C TRP A 470 17.06 -24.05 -4.32
N THR A 471 15.87 -23.99 -3.72
CA THR A 471 15.53 -23.02 -2.67
C THR A 471 16.37 -23.19 -1.41
N GLU A 472 16.70 -24.43 -1.02
CA GLU A 472 17.63 -24.73 0.08
C GLU A 472 19.07 -24.26 -0.23
N ASP A 473 19.55 -24.50 -1.45
CA ASP A 473 20.89 -24.13 -1.92
C ASP A 473 21.04 -22.60 -2.16
N THR A 474 19.97 -21.87 -2.47
CA THR A 474 20.00 -20.42 -2.79
C THR A 474 19.27 -19.58 -1.73
N PHE A 475 17.95 -19.49 -1.83
CA PHE A 475 17.12 -18.52 -1.13
C PHE A 475 17.15 -18.70 0.38
N ALA A 476 17.16 -19.94 0.88
CA ALA A 476 17.19 -20.22 2.31
C ALA A 476 18.46 -19.66 2.98
N LEU A 477 19.60 -19.71 2.29
CA LEU A 477 20.85 -19.10 2.77
C LEU A 477 20.74 -17.58 2.79
N LYS A 478 20.23 -16.95 1.72
CA LYS A 478 20.01 -15.50 1.64
C LYS A 478 19.06 -15.01 2.73
N GLN A 479 17.90 -15.66 2.87
CA GLN A 479 16.88 -15.30 3.86
C GLN A 479 17.38 -15.49 5.29
N ALA A 480 18.16 -16.54 5.58
CA ALA A 480 18.80 -16.72 6.87
C ALA A 480 19.82 -15.60 7.17
N GLN A 481 20.63 -15.21 6.17
CA GLN A 481 21.56 -14.09 6.31
C GLN A 481 20.83 -12.75 6.51
N GLU A 482 19.85 -12.39 5.66
CA GLU A 482 19.07 -11.15 5.80
C GLU A 482 18.32 -11.06 7.14
N LYS A 483 17.82 -12.19 7.67
CA LYS A 483 17.25 -12.26 9.02
C LYS A 483 18.32 -12.11 10.12
N SER A 484 19.52 -12.68 9.93
CA SER A 484 20.60 -12.58 10.91
C SER A 484 21.29 -11.20 10.95
N SER A 485 21.37 -10.50 9.81
CA SER A 485 21.88 -9.11 9.75
C SER A 485 20.99 -8.13 10.52
N ILE A 486 19.72 -8.46 10.76
CA ILE A 486 18.84 -7.71 11.66
C ILE A 486 19.27 -7.88 13.13
N SER A 487 19.99 -8.94 13.51
CA SER A 487 20.52 -9.12 14.87
C SER A 487 21.66 -8.15 15.22
N GLY A 488 22.18 -7.37 14.27
CA GLY A 488 23.03 -6.20 14.54
C GLY A 488 22.24 -4.96 14.96
N LYS A 489 20.93 -4.91 14.69
CA LYS A 489 20.06 -3.83 15.16
C LYS A 489 19.79 -4.01 16.66
N SER A 490 19.79 -2.90 17.39
CA SER A 490 19.55 -2.85 18.84
C SER A 490 18.35 -3.71 19.28
N VAL A 491 18.43 -4.32 20.46
CA VAL A 491 17.38 -5.16 21.06
C VAL A 491 16.00 -4.48 21.02
N VAL A 492 15.95 -3.15 21.11
CA VAL A 492 14.73 -2.35 20.98
C VAL A 492 14.06 -2.53 19.60
N GLN A 493 14.84 -2.55 18.52
CA GLN A 493 14.33 -2.70 17.16
C GLN A 493 13.82 -4.13 16.91
N ALA A 494 14.54 -5.14 17.40
CA ALA A 494 14.09 -6.53 17.33
C ALA A 494 12.77 -6.74 18.10
N VAL A 495 12.59 -6.07 19.24
CA VAL A 495 11.31 -6.05 19.97
C VAL A 495 10.23 -5.36 19.15
N ILE A 496 10.49 -4.18 18.55
CA ILE A 496 9.52 -3.48 17.70
C ILE A 496 9.07 -4.34 16.52
N ASP A 497 10.00 -4.94 15.78
CA ASP A 497 9.71 -5.75 14.60
C ASP A 497 8.84 -6.98 14.97
N VAL A 498 9.18 -7.71 16.04
CA VAL A 498 8.37 -8.83 16.57
C VAL A 498 7.00 -8.39 17.07
N THR A 499 6.89 -7.17 17.60
CA THR A 499 5.62 -6.62 18.10
C THR A 499 4.72 -6.09 16.96
N ASN A 500 5.31 -5.69 15.83
CA ASN A 500 4.60 -5.36 14.60
C ASN A 500 4.06 -6.61 13.89
N GLU A 501 4.82 -7.71 13.84
CA GLU A 501 4.31 -9.01 13.35
C GLU A 501 3.16 -9.56 14.22
N ARG A 502 3.09 -9.16 15.50
CA ARG A 502 2.13 -9.70 16.48
C ARG A 502 1.58 -8.58 17.40
N PRO A 503 0.61 -7.78 16.95
CA PRO A 503 0.15 -6.57 17.66
C PRO A 503 -0.29 -6.78 19.12
N TRP A 504 -0.75 -7.99 19.49
CA TRP A 504 -1.11 -8.32 20.88
C TRP A 504 0.08 -8.27 21.86
N LEU A 505 1.33 -8.36 21.37
CA LEU A 505 2.53 -8.24 22.20
C LEU A 505 2.70 -6.81 22.75
N TRP A 506 2.16 -5.77 22.10
CA TRP A 506 2.15 -4.40 22.65
C TRP A 506 1.43 -4.35 23.99
N ALA A 507 0.27 -5.00 24.08
CA ALA A 507 -0.51 -5.07 25.32
C ALA A 507 0.25 -5.84 26.42
N VAL A 508 0.95 -6.92 26.06
CA VAL A 508 1.80 -7.66 27.01
C VAL A 508 2.96 -6.80 27.50
N PHE A 509 3.64 -6.07 26.61
CA PHE A 509 4.75 -5.19 26.98
C PHE A 509 4.31 -4.04 27.91
N ILE A 510 3.16 -3.42 27.64
CA ILE A 510 2.58 -2.39 28.51
C ILE A 510 2.28 -2.95 29.92
N VAL A 511 1.68 -4.13 30.01
CA VAL A 511 1.30 -4.76 31.30
C VAL A 511 2.51 -5.31 32.07
N VAL A 512 3.50 -5.88 31.39
CA VAL A 512 4.63 -6.59 32.02
C VAL A 512 5.84 -5.69 32.24
N VAL A 513 6.03 -4.62 31.46
CA VAL A 513 7.21 -3.74 31.55
C VAL A 513 6.82 -2.35 32.06
N LEU A 514 5.90 -1.63 31.40
CA LEU A 514 5.55 -0.26 31.81
C LEU A 514 4.82 -0.21 33.16
N LEU A 515 3.84 -1.09 33.38
CA LEU A 515 3.05 -1.11 34.62
C LEU A 515 3.91 -1.29 35.89
N PRO A 516 4.85 -2.25 36.00
CA PRO A 516 5.74 -2.33 37.15
C PRO A 516 6.75 -1.18 37.24
N ILE A 517 7.22 -0.60 36.12
CA ILE A 517 8.10 0.59 36.16
C ILE A 517 7.34 1.79 36.76
N VAL A 518 6.10 2.03 36.35
CA VAL A 518 5.23 3.08 36.91
C VAL A 518 4.97 2.86 38.40
N LEU A 519 4.71 1.61 38.81
CA LEU A 519 4.55 1.27 40.24
C LEU A 519 5.85 1.48 41.04
N VAL A 520 7.02 1.20 40.48
CA VAL A 520 8.32 1.46 41.13
C VAL A 520 8.60 2.96 41.22
N ILE A 521 8.32 3.74 40.18
CA ILE A 521 8.48 5.21 40.19
C ILE A 521 7.54 5.82 41.24
N ALA A 522 6.25 5.43 41.26
CA ALA A 522 5.30 5.87 42.28
C ALA A 522 5.78 5.51 43.71
N TYR A 523 6.35 4.31 43.90
CA TYR A 523 6.86 3.86 45.19
C TYR A 523 8.17 4.55 45.62
N CYS A 524 9.00 4.98 44.67
CA CYS A 524 10.27 5.66 44.94
C CYS A 524 10.11 7.18 45.08
N CYS A 525 9.19 7.81 44.34
CA CYS A 525 8.93 9.25 44.41
C CYS A 525 8.01 9.64 45.57
N VAL A 526 7.15 8.74 46.07
CA VAL A 526 6.36 8.97 47.29
C VAL A 526 7.12 8.41 48.51
N GLY A 527 8.26 9.04 48.86
CA GLY A 527 9.21 8.39 49.77
C GLY A 527 10.25 9.22 50.53
N SER A 528 10.30 10.56 50.45
CA SER A 528 11.10 11.38 51.39
C SER A 528 10.71 12.86 51.39
N SER A 529 10.05 13.30 52.46
CA SER A 529 9.94 14.72 52.84
C SER A 529 9.71 14.80 54.35
N ALA A 530 10.80 14.67 55.11
CA ALA A 530 10.83 14.97 56.54
C ALA A 530 11.44 16.37 56.74
N LYS A 531 10.67 17.29 57.32
CA LYS A 531 11.14 18.60 57.74
C LYS A 531 11.86 18.47 59.09
N ASP A 532 12.77 19.41 59.37
CA ASP A 532 13.19 19.71 60.75
C ASP A 532 13.24 21.24 60.96
N GLU A 533 13.03 21.69 62.21
CA GLU A 533 12.77 23.08 62.58
C GLU A 533 13.93 23.74 63.34
N THR A 534 14.25 25.01 63.02
CA THR A 534 14.65 26.12 63.91
C THR A 534 15.28 27.25 63.05
N ALA A 535 15.13 28.57 63.26
CA ALA A 535 14.27 29.44 64.10
C ALA A 535 14.30 30.89 63.47
N GLU A 536 13.84 32.03 64.02
CA GLU A 536 13.26 32.41 65.33
C GLU A 536 12.44 33.74 65.21
N ARG A 537 11.16 33.77 65.64
CA ARG A 537 10.40 34.96 66.18
C ARG A 537 10.07 36.17 65.26
N LYS A 538 8.99 36.98 65.44
CA LYS A 538 7.99 37.17 66.54
C LYS A 538 6.74 37.99 66.09
N LYS A 539 5.56 37.72 66.70
CA LYS A 539 4.33 38.56 66.85
C LYS A 539 3.50 38.88 65.57
N THR A 540 2.16 38.92 65.50
CA THR A 540 0.97 38.71 66.41
C THR A 540 -0.31 38.71 65.50
N ASP A 541 -1.54 38.26 65.82
CA ASP A 541 -2.20 37.76 67.05
C ASP A 541 -3.36 36.75 66.71
N ALA A 542 -4.39 36.59 67.58
CA ALA A 542 -5.52 35.60 67.49
C ALA A 542 -6.92 36.23 67.20
N PRO A 543 -8.10 35.53 67.20
CA PRO A 543 -8.47 34.09 67.42
C PRO A 543 -9.35 33.42 66.29
N SER A 544 -9.43 32.07 66.06
CA SER A 544 -9.92 30.90 66.86
C SER A 544 -11.47 30.73 66.89
N PRO A 545 -12.11 29.53 66.99
CA PRO A 545 -11.74 28.15 66.54
C PRO A 545 -12.90 27.15 66.14
N ASP A 546 -12.54 25.86 65.92
CA ASP A 546 -13.22 24.57 66.29
C ASP A 546 -14.33 23.95 65.35
N ASP A 547 -14.54 22.62 65.22
CA ASP A 547 -13.98 21.41 65.90
C ASP A 547 -14.23 20.04 65.16
N LYS A 548 -13.76 18.91 65.76
CA LYS A 548 -14.03 17.44 65.56
C LYS A 548 -13.09 16.64 64.61
N VAL A 549 -12.46 15.47 64.92
CA VAL A 549 -12.38 14.45 66.02
C VAL A 549 -12.94 13.02 65.71
N SER A 550 -11.98 12.08 65.56
CA SER A 550 -11.89 10.62 65.89
C SER A 550 -12.71 9.48 65.23
N ASP A 551 -11.92 8.46 64.82
CA ASP A 551 -12.12 7.00 64.70
C ASP A 551 -13.28 6.26 65.42
N ASP A 552 -13.75 5.14 64.82
CA ASP A 552 -13.55 3.77 65.38
C ASP A 552 -13.75 2.65 64.30
N SER A 553 -13.30 1.45 64.66
CA SER A 553 -13.16 0.16 63.98
C SER A 553 -14.45 -0.71 63.87
N GLY A 554 -14.38 -1.81 63.10
CA GLY A 554 -15.46 -2.83 63.06
C GLY A 554 -15.20 -4.00 62.10
N LYS A 555 -15.82 -5.18 62.33
CA LYS A 555 -15.46 -6.45 61.65
C LYS A 555 -16.63 -7.42 61.39
N ALA A 556 -16.88 -7.71 60.11
CA ALA A 556 -17.42 -8.93 59.49
C ALA A 556 -18.86 -9.47 59.76
N LYS A 557 -19.46 -9.98 58.65
CA LYS A 557 -20.50 -11.03 58.48
C LYS A 557 -22.00 -10.75 58.75
N GLY A 558 -22.80 -10.81 57.67
CA GLY A 558 -24.15 -11.41 57.54
C GLY A 558 -25.31 -10.82 58.35
N ASP A 559 -26.59 -11.00 57.99
CA ASP A 559 -27.26 -11.54 56.79
C ASP A 559 -28.75 -11.07 56.82
N SER A 560 -29.41 -10.98 55.66
CA SER A 560 -30.88 -10.93 55.42
C SER A 560 -31.78 -9.82 56.01
N GLU A 561 -32.44 -9.07 55.09
CA GLU A 561 -33.88 -8.63 55.06
C GLU A 561 -34.46 -7.75 56.21
N GLU A 562 -35.41 -6.80 56.02
CA GLU A 562 -36.39 -6.55 54.95
C GLU A 562 -36.54 -5.05 54.53
N VAL A 563 -36.77 -4.85 53.22
CA VAL A 563 -37.74 -3.93 52.55
C VAL A 563 -37.90 -2.45 52.99
N LYS A 564 -37.58 -1.55 52.06
CA LYS A 564 -38.56 -0.57 51.49
C LYS A 564 -38.15 -0.08 50.09
N GLU A 565 -39.15 0.26 49.28
CA GLU A 565 -39.06 0.81 47.92
C GLU A 565 -38.28 2.15 47.93
N ASP A 566 -37.51 2.53 46.90
CA ASP A 566 -38.03 2.92 45.59
C ASP A 566 -37.03 2.78 44.42
N SER A 567 -37.54 2.93 43.21
CA SER A 567 -36.85 2.69 41.94
C SER A 567 -36.08 3.89 41.38
N GLU A 568 -34.82 3.69 40.96
CA GLU A 568 -34.26 4.30 39.74
C GLU A 568 -32.97 3.56 39.30
N LYS A 569 -32.84 3.26 38.00
CA LYS A 569 -31.61 2.68 37.41
C LYS A 569 -31.04 3.65 36.38
N LYS A 570 -29.91 4.27 36.69
CA LYS A 570 -28.93 4.72 35.69
C LYS A 570 -27.69 3.85 35.79
N LYS A 571 -27.14 3.50 34.63
CA LYS A 571 -25.98 2.62 34.47
C LYS A 571 -25.11 3.23 33.37
N GLU A 572 -23.80 3.20 33.60
CA GLU A 572 -22.74 3.38 32.59
C GLU A 572 -22.76 4.68 31.78
N ASP A 573 -21.93 5.64 32.20
CA ASP A 573 -21.14 6.42 31.25
C ASP A 573 -19.83 5.67 30.96
N SER A 574 -19.43 5.65 29.70
CA SER A 574 -18.19 5.01 29.23
C SER A 574 -17.52 5.90 28.20
N ASP A 575 -16.58 6.73 28.66
CA ASP A 575 -15.77 7.55 27.76
C ASP A 575 -14.78 6.70 26.97
N LYS A 576 -15.00 6.66 25.66
CA LYS A 576 -13.97 6.40 24.65
C LYS A 576 -14.19 7.43 23.54
N PRO A 577 -13.15 8.15 23.07
CA PRO A 577 -13.29 9.03 21.93
C PRO A 577 -13.43 8.19 20.65
N ALA A 578 -14.34 8.61 19.79
CA ALA A 578 -14.40 8.23 18.39
C ALA A 578 -14.16 9.48 17.55
N ASP A 579 -13.39 9.32 16.49
CA ASP A 579 -12.96 10.34 15.55
C ASP A 579 -13.62 10.02 14.21
N GLU A 580 -14.56 10.87 13.80
CA GLU A 580 -15.18 10.91 12.47
C GLU A 580 -14.88 12.34 11.98
N GLY A 581 -14.28 12.58 10.80
CA GLY A 581 -14.51 11.84 9.56
C GLY A 581 -15.62 12.54 8.79
N ASN A 582 -15.32 13.71 8.21
CA ASN A 582 -16.22 14.39 7.29
C ASN A 582 -15.63 14.34 5.87
N GLN A 583 -16.49 14.04 4.90
CA GLN A 583 -16.17 14.11 3.48
C GLN A 583 -16.56 15.50 2.97
N GLU A 584 -15.70 16.11 2.18
CA GLU A 584 -16.07 17.22 1.31
C GLU A 584 -16.03 16.70 -0.13
N GLU A 585 -17.11 16.93 -0.87
CA GLU A 585 -17.24 16.58 -2.28
C GLU A 585 -16.81 17.82 -3.10
N GLU A 586 -15.70 17.72 -3.83
CA GLU A 586 -15.30 18.72 -4.82
C GLU A 586 -16.02 18.42 -6.14
N GLU A 587 -16.86 19.34 -6.60
CA GLU A 587 -17.40 19.33 -7.96
C GLU A 587 -16.42 20.09 -8.88
N GLU A 588 -15.71 19.37 -9.75
CA GLU A 588 -14.91 19.95 -10.83
C GLU A 588 -15.84 20.39 -11.98
N GLU A 589 -15.91 21.69 -12.29
CA GLU A 589 -16.57 22.18 -13.52
C GLU A 589 -15.65 22.05 -14.73
N GLU A 590 -16.20 21.59 -15.87
CA GLU A 590 -15.47 21.40 -17.13
C GLU A 590 -15.27 22.73 -17.87
N GLU A 591 -14.04 23.26 -17.92
CA GLU A 591 -13.68 24.36 -18.82
C GLU A 591 -13.34 23.86 -20.24
N GLU A 592 -14.24 24.06 -21.20
CA GLU A 592 -13.93 23.95 -22.63
C GLU A 592 -13.28 25.25 -23.15
N GLU A 593 -11.97 25.22 -23.47
CA GLU A 593 -11.34 26.28 -24.27
C GLU A 593 -11.84 26.27 -25.72
N GLY A 594 -12.86 27.09 -26.00
CA GLY A 594 -13.38 27.37 -27.34
C GLY A 594 -12.77 28.63 -27.96
N ASP A 595 -11.73 28.47 -28.76
CA ASP A 595 -11.01 29.61 -29.36
C ASP A 595 -11.81 30.33 -30.48
N ASN A 596 -11.79 31.66 -30.47
CA ASN A 596 -12.71 32.51 -31.23
C ASN A 596 -12.24 32.77 -32.68
N ALA A 597 -13.11 32.51 -33.68
CA ALA A 597 -12.91 32.96 -35.06
C ALA A 597 -14.16 33.63 -35.63
N SER A 598 -14.17 34.97 -35.64
CA SER A 598 -15.27 35.77 -36.16
C SER A 598 -15.48 35.60 -37.68
N GLY A 599 -16.73 35.43 -38.10
CA GLY A 599 -17.12 35.31 -39.51
C GLY A 599 -18.61 35.58 -39.73
N SER A 600 -18.94 36.79 -40.19
CA SER A 600 -20.29 37.34 -40.36
C SER A 600 -21.29 36.46 -41.12
N GLU A 601 -22.53 36.35 -40.61
CA GLU A 601 -23.68 35.87 -41.39
C GLU A 601 -24.07 36.86 -42.50
N GLU A 602 -24.32 36.36 -43.72
CA GLU A 602 -25.26 36.98 -44.66
C GLU A 602 -26.15 35.89 -45.29
N LYS A 603 -27.46 35.97 -45.05
CA LYS A 603 -28.48 35.03 -45.59
C LYS A 603 -28.97 35.47 -46.97
N VAL A 604 -28.83 34.60 -47.98
CA VAL A 604 -29.75 34.59 -49.14
C VAL A 604 -30.07 33.13 -49.55
N GLU A 605 -31.34 32.90 -49.87
CA GLU A 605 -31.95 31.59 -50.16
C GLU A 605 -31.87 31.16 -51.67
N PRO A 606 -32.34 29.96 -52.09
CA PRO A 606 -31.74 29.19 -53.19
C PRO A 606 -32.40 29.35 -54.57
N VAL A 607 -31.70 28.89 -55.63
CA VAL A 607 -32.27 28.65 -56.98
C VAL A 607 -31.74 27.37 -57.63
N ASP A 608 -32.65 26.63 -58.30
CA ASP A 608 -32.49 25.40 -59.11
C ASP A 608 -31.30 25.35 -60.10
N GLY A 609 -30.83 24.13 -60.46
CA GLY A 609 -29.76 24.02 -61.47
C GLY A 609 -29.39 22.75 -62.26
N ARG A 610 -29.86 21.52 -61.96
CA ARG A 610 -29.61 20.25 -62.72
C ARG A 610 -28.14 19.77 -62.92
N PRO A 611 -27.89 18.43 -63.03
CA PRO A 611 -26.54 17.86 -63.10
C PRO A 611 -25.96 17.77 -64.52
N LYS A 612 -24.63 17.79 -64.63
CA LYS A 612 -23.87 17.37 -65.84
C LYS A 612 -23.00 16.14 -65.55
N LYS A 613 -22.97 15.24 -66.54
CA LYS A 613 -22.28 13.93 -66.51
C LYS A 613 -20.75 14.05 -66.51
N PRO A 614 -20.01 13.03 -66.01
CA PRO A 614 -18.59 12.89 -66.28
C PRO A 614 -18.34 12.51 -67.74
N LEU A 615 -17.23 13.00 -68.29
CA LEU A 615 -16.69 12.58 -69.60
C LEU A 615 -15.71 11.41 -69.43
N LYS A 616 -15.54 10.67 -70.53
CA LYS A 616 -14.93 9.34 -70.60
C LYS A 616 -13.84 9.35 -71.67
N GLY A 617 -12.78 8.57 -71.45
CA GLY A 617 -11.91 8.07 -72.53
C GLY A 617 -10.47 7.84 -72.06
N ASP A 618 -9.75 6.85 -72.58
CA ASP A 618 -10.18 5.62 -73.26
C ASP A 618 -9.07 4.56 -73.11
N LEU A 619 -9.42 3.27 -73.22
CA LEU A 619 -8.43 2.20 -73.33
C LEU A 619 -8.01 2.02 -74.79
N GLU A 620 -6.71 1.82 -75.02
CA GLU A 620 -6.21 1.20 -76.24
C GLU A 620 -5.42 -0.09 -75.88
N VAL A 621 -5.48 -1.09 -76.75
CA VAL A 621 -5.06 -2.47 -76.46
C VAL A 621 -4.10 -2.97 -77.53
N GLU A 622 -2.88 -3.38 -77.14
CA GLU A 622 -2.07 -4.24 -78.01
C GLU A 622 -1.32 -5.39 -77.29
N LYS A 623 -1.72 -6.60 -77.70
CA LYS A 623 -0.96 -7.85 -77.89
C LYS A 623 0.56 -7.62 -78.17
N VAL A 624 1.55 -8.50 -77.89
CA VAL A 624 1.54 -9.98 -77.77
C VAL A 624 2.92 -10.57 -77.29
N LYS A 625 2.90 -11.78 -76.69
CA LYS A 625 3.96 -12.83 -76.56
C LYS A 625 5.28 -12.67 -75.72
N ASN A 626 5.35 -13.58 -74.73
CA ASN A 626 6.38 -14.62 -74.49
C ASN A 626 7.80 -14.34 -73.92
N ARG A 627 8.01 -14.98 -72.75
CA ARG A 627 9.11 -15.86 -72.30
C ARG A 627 10.38 -15.27 -71.63
N CYS A 628 10.79 -16.04 -70.61
CA CYS A 628 12.04 -16.00 -69.82
C CYS A 628 12.14 -14.81 -68.83
N CYS A 629 12.68 -14.97 -67.62
CA CYS A 629 13.28 -16.16 -66.98
C CYS A 629 12.49 -16.60 -65.73
#